data_AF-A0A960IHT7-F1
#
_entry.id   AF-A0A960IHT7-F1
#
_cell.length_a   1.000
_cell.length_b   1.000
_cell.length_c   1.000
_cell.angle_alpha   90.00
_cell.angle_beta   90.00
_cell.angle_gamma   90.00
#
_symmetry.space_group_name_H-M   'P 1'
#
loop_
_entity.id
_entity.type
_entity.pdbx_description
1 polymer ?
#
loop_
_entity_poly.entity_id
_entity_poly.type
_entity_poly.pdbx_seq_one_letter_code
_entity_poly.pdbx_strand_id
1 'polypeptide(L)'
;MTYRDRVDAPGPKRLLALDGGGIRGVLSLEVLRRLEAECREATGNPGLVLADVFDYIGGTSTGAIIAAGLALGQEVDHLLHLYRERSAEMFDPARLRDRVHHLYDEGPLEAILRAQSGPATRFGSDRLKSLLMVVVRNATTDSPWPLSNNPRARFNAVAGSAPLDLPLWQVVRASTAAPVYFPPERMRVGGQEYLFVDGGVTGFNNPAFQLFLMATLDRYRLCWPTGVDDLLLVSVGTGTTERDRDDLTEADMHLGYHAATTPIALITSSVAQQDLLCRVFGRCLCGPTIDDEVGDLIDSAPLGDRNLFTYVRYDTPLDRRGLDRLGLYDVEPDAVGAIDAVDHIDDLSRAGRALADRVVDVDHVAPFL
;
A
#
# COMPACT_ATOMS: atom_id res chain seq x y z
N MET A 1 -22.79 5.27 -5.40
CA MET A 1 -21.83 5.58 -6.48
C MET A 1 -20.84 4.43 -6.54
N THR A 2 -20.58 3.92 -7.73
CA THR A 2 -19.62 2.84 -7.98
C THR A 2 -18.32 3.43 -8.52
N TYR A 3 -17.26 2.63 -8.57
CA TYR A 3 -16.00 3.05 -9.15
C TYR A 3 -16.10 3.46 -10.64
N ARG A 4 -17.09 2.93 -11.37
CA ARG A 4 -17.34 3.26 -12.78
C ARG A 4 -17.81 4.69 -12.94
N ASP A 5 -18.65 5.16 -12.01
CA ASP A 5 -19.12 6.54 -11.99
C ASP A 5 -17.96 7.52 -11.76
N ARG A 6 -16.96 7.10 -10.96
CA ARG A 6 -15.77 7.91 -10.66
C ARG A 6 -14.81 8.08 -11.83
N VAL A 7 -14.80 7.13 -12.77
CA VAL A 7 -13.96 7.22 -13.98
C VAL A 7 -14.24 8.53 -14.73
N ASP A 8 -15.51 8.91 -14.84
CA ASP A 8 -15.98 10.07 -15.60
C ASP A 8 -16.43 11.25 -14.72
N ALA A 9 -16.40 11.10 -13.39
CA ALA A 9 -16.81 12.17 -12.50
C ALA A 9 -16.00 13.45 -12.76
N PRO A 10 -16.63 14.63 -12.88
CA PRO A 10 -15.91 15.88 -13.07
C PRO A 10 -15.21 16.32 -11.77
N GLY A 11 -14.34 17.32 -11.90
CA GLY A 11 -13.64 17.94 -10.79
C GLY A 11 -12.30 17.28 -10.43
N PRO A 12 -11.65 17.77 -9.35
CA PRO A 12 -10.37 17.25 -8.92
C PRO A 12 -10.44 15.76 -8.59
N LYS A 13 -9.33 15.06 -8.77
CA LYS A 13 -9.20 13.61 -8.53
C LYS A 13 -8.33 13.34 -7.32
N ARG A 14 -8.65 12.29 -6.57
CA ARG A 14 -7.85 11.89 -5.40
C ARG A 14 -7.40 10.45 -5.50
N LEU A 15 -6.11 10.26 -5.31
CA LEU A 15 -5.43 8.97 -5.31
C LEU A 15 -4.97 8.64 -3.89
N LEU A 16 -5.15 7.40 -3.46
CA LEU A 16 -4.61 6.88 -2.20
C LEU A 16 -3.70 5.69 -2.49
N ALA A 17 -2.44 5.76 -2.10
CA ALA A 17 -1.46 4.70 -2.27
C ALA A 17 -1.04 4.13 -0.91
N LEU A 18 -1.07 2.80 -0.78
CA LEU A 18 -0.80 2.09 0.46
C LEU A 18 0.36 1.12 0.29
N ASP A 19 1.38 1.29 1.11
CA ASP A 19 2.60 0.49 1.04
C ASP A 19 2.39 -0.96 1.51
N GLY A 20 3.25 -1.86 1.02
CA GLY A 20 3.44 -3.18 1.62
C GLY A 20 4.25 -3.12 2.91
N GLY A 21 4.08 -4.11 3.79
CA GLY A 21 4.83 -4.16 5.06
C GLY A 21 4.39 -5.19 6.10
N GLY A 22 3.57 -6.17 5.75
CA GLY A 22 3.07 -7.19 6.68
C GLY A 22 2.22 -6.59 7.81
N ILE A 23 2.43 -7.06 9.05
CA ILE A 23 1.63 -6.63 10.21
C ILE A 23 1.71 -5.12 10.47
N ARG A 24 2.77 -4.46 9.99
CA ARG A 24 2.99 -3.03 10.12
C ARG A 24 1.93 -2.17 9.41
N GLY A 25 1.05 -2.77 8.58
CA GLY A 25 -0.15 -2.07 8.09
C GLY A 25 -1.09 -1.56 9.21
N VAL A 26 -0.96 -2.04 10.44
CA VAL A 26 -1.62 -1.47 11.62
C VAL A 26 -1.22 -0.01 11.84
N LEU A 27 0.03 0.35 11.58
CA LEU A 27 0.50 1.74 11.60
C LEU A 27 -0.26 2.56 10.55
N SER A 28 -0.33 2.06 9.31
CA SER A 28 -1.06 2.71 8.22
C SER A 28 -2.55 2.88 8.54
N LEU A 29 -3.18 1.87 9.16
CA LEU A 29 -4.59 1.92 9.54
C LEU A 29 -4.88 2.97 10.61
N GLU A 30 -3.99 3.20 11.57
CA GLU A 30 -4.15 4.28 12.55
C GLU A 30 -4.04 5.68 11.91
N VAL A 31 -3.11 5.84 10.96
CA VAL A 31 -3.01 7.06 10.14
C VAL A 31 -4.28 7.28 9.32
N LEU A 32 -4.76 6.25 8.62
CA LEU A 32 -5.99 6.30 7.84
C LEU A 32 -7.23 6.55 8.71
N ARG A 33 -7.26 6.05 9.94
CA ARG A 33 -8.36 6.25 10.88
C ARG A 33 -8.46 7.72 11.28
N ARG A 34 -7.32 8.37 11.53
CA ARG A 34 -7.27 9.83 11.77
C ARG A 34 -7.73 10.60 10.53
N LEU A 35 -7.24 10.23 9.36
CA LEU A 35 -7.62 10.88 8.10
C LEU A 35 -9.13 10.74 7.80
N GLU A 36 -9.72 9.57 8.04
CA GLU A 36 -11.16 9.34 7.88
C GLU A 36 -11.96 10.20 8.86
N ALA A 37 -11.51 10.32 10.12
CA ALA A 37 -12.14 11.19 11.12
C ALA A 37 -12.09 12.68 10.72
N GLU A 38 -10.96 13.17 10.24
CA GLU A 38 -10.83 14.56 9.79
C GLU A 38 -11.68 14.85 8.54
N CYS A 39 -11.74 13.92 7.59
CA CYS A 39 -12.65 14.03 6.45
C CYS A 39 -14.12 14.08 6.90
N ARG A 40 -14.51 13.26 7.89
CA ARG A 40 -15.88 13.28 8.46
C ARG A 40 -16.19 14.63 9.10
N GLU A 41 -15.24 15.20 9.83
CA GLU A 41 -15.40 16.51 10.47
C GLU A 41 -15.51 17.63 9.44
N ALA A 42 -14.57 17.71 8.48
CA ALA A 42 -14.56 18.74 7.44
C ALA A 42 -15.81 18.73 6.55
N THR A 43 -16.36 17.54 6.28
CA THR A 43 -17.57 17.39 5.46
C THR A 43 -18.87 17.46 6.27
N GLY A 44 -18.80 17.41 7.61
CA GLY A 44 -19.96 17.27 8.48
C GLY A 44 -20.73 15.96 8.28
N ASN A 45 -20.10 14.94 7.68
CA ASN A 45 -20.72 13.64 7.38
C ASN A 45 -20.10 12.52 8.23
N PRO A 46 -20.73 12.12 9.36
CA PRO A 46 -20.18 11.07 10.22
C PRO A 46 -20.18 9.68 9.56
N GLY A 47 -20.97 9.47 8.51
CA GLY A 47 -21.01 8.21 7.75
C GLY A 47 -20.05 8.16 6.56
N LEU A 48 -19.19 9.16 6.38
CA LEU A 48 -18.19 9.17 5.33
C LEU A 48 -17.18 8.04 5.55
N VAL A 49 -16.88 7.31 4.49
CA VAL A 49 -15.73 6.39 4.43
C VAL A 49 -14.71 6.88 3.43
N LEU A 50 -13.45 6.44 3.54
CA LEU A 50 -12.40 6.86 2.60
C LEU A 50 -12.70 6.56 1.13
N ALA A 51 -13.54 5.55 0.84
CA ALA A 51 -14.04 5.27 -0.51
C ALA A 51 -14.96 6.34 -1.08
N ASP A 52 -15.51 7.24 -0.25
CA ASP A 52 -16.29 8.40 -0.68
C ASP A 52 -15.36 9.56 -1.07
N VAL A 53 -14.18 9.63 -0.48
CA VAL A 53 -13.14 10.64 -0.76
C VAL A 53 -12.29 10.23 -1.95
N PHE A 54 -11.64 9.07 -1.89
CA PHE A 54 -10.63 8.69 -2.87
C PHE A 54 -11.22 8.02 -4.11
N ASP A 55 -10.83 8.50 -5.29
CA ASP A 55 -11.32 8.00 -6.56
C ASP A 55 -10.63 6.71 -7.00
N TYR A 56 -9.34 6.60 -6.66
CA TYR A 56 -8.51 5.46 -7.02
C TYR A 56 -7.57 5.11 -5.87
N ILE A 57 -7.73 3.90 -5.34
CA ILE A 57 -6.95 3.38 -4.22
C ILE A 57 -6.01 2.28 -4.75
N GLY A 58 -4.72 2.39 -4.46
CA GLY A 58 -3.70 1.44 -4.85
C GLY A 58 -3.01 0.83 -3.64
N GLY A 59 -2.68 -0.46 -3.70
CA GLY A 59 -2.01 -1.13 -2.61
C GLY A 59 -1.10 -2.28 -3.04
N THR A 60 -0.07 -2.52 -2.23
CA THR A 60 0.85 -3.64 -2.38
C THR A 60 0.88 -4.47 -1.10
N SER A 61 0.84 -5.81 -1.19
CA SER A 61 0.87 -6.70 -0.02
C SER A 61 -0.25 -6.37 0.99
N THR A 62 0.06 -6.18 2.27
CA THR A 62 -0.92 -5.69 3.26
C THR A 62 -1.63 -4.40 2.82
N GLY A 63 -0.94 -3.47 2.13
CA GLY A 63 -1.58 -2.31 1.52
C GLY A 63 -2.67 -2.68 0.51
N ALA A 64 -2.56 -3.81 -0.19
CA ALA A 64 -3.61 -4.32 -1.08
C ALA A 64 -4.84 -4.87 -0.31
N ILE A 65 -4.63 -5.49 0.86
CA ILE A 65 -5.71 -5.92 1.77
C ILE A 65 -6.52 -4.70 2.23
N ILE A 66 -5.80 -3.67 2.70
CA ILE A 66 -6.41 -2.42 3.16
C ILE A 66 -7.11 -1.71 1.99
N ALA A 67 -6.42 -1.55 0.85
CA ALA A 67 -6.96 -0.90 -0.34
C ALA A 67 -8.25 -1.56 -0.83
N ALA A 68 -8.31 -2.90 -0.86
CA ALA A 68 -9.50 -3.64 -1.27
C ALA A 68 -10.67 -3.42 -0.30
N GLY A 69 -10.41 -3.40 1.01
CA GLY A 69 -11.41 -3.12 2.02
C GLY A 69 -11.97 -1.70 1.92
N LEU A 70 -11.08 -0.71 1.81
CA LEU A 70 -11.49 0.68 1.62
C LEU A 70 -12.25 0.85 0.31
N ALA A 71 -11.79 0.27 -0.81
CA ALA A 71 -12.48 0.36 -2.09
C ALA A 71 -13.88 -0.30 -2.07
N LEU A 72 -14.11 -1.29 -1.19
CA LEU A 72 -15.45 -1.86 -0.93
C LEU A 72 -16.34 -0.98 -0.04
N GLY A 73 -15.82 0.14 0.46
CA GLY A 73 -16.54 1.04 1.37
C GLY A 73 -16.54 0.59 2.82
N GLN A 74 -15.56 -0.21 3.25
CA GLN A 74 -15.40 -0.56 4.66
C GLN A 74 -14.80 0.62 5.44
N GLU A 75 -15.26 0.83 6.67
CA GLU A 75 -14.67 1.79 7.61
C GLU A 75 -13.26 1.37 8.00
N VAL A 76 -12.39 2.34 8.27
CA VAL A 76 -11.00 2.04 8.68
C VAL A 76 -10.97 1.26 10.00
N ASP A 77 -11.87 1.58 10.94
CA ASP A 77 -11.98 0.88 12.22
C ASP A 77 -12.30 -0.61 12.07
N HIS A 78 -13.11 -0.97 11.06
CA HIS A 78 -13.39 -2.38 10.76
C HIS A 78 -12.12 -3.13 10.33
N LEU A 79 -11.30 -2.50 9.47
CA LEU A 79 -10.04 -3.07 9.02
C LEU A 79 -9.02 -3.15 10.15
N LEU A 80 -8.95 -2.14 11.01
CA LEU A 80 -8.07 -2.16 12.19
C LEU A 80 -8.46 -3.28 13.16
N HIS A 81 -9.76 -3.48 13.40
CA HIS A 81 -10.25 -4.59 14.21
C HIS A 81 -9.91 -5.94 13.58
N LEU A 82 -10.04 -6.08 12.27
CA LEU A 82 -9.65 -7.29 11.55
C LEU A 82 -8.17 -7.65 11.81
N TYR A 83 -7.26 -6.68 11.69
CA TYR A 83 -5.84 -6.89 11.96
C TYR A 83 -5.58 -7.22 13.43
N ARG A 84 -6.26 -6.56 14.37
CA ARG A 84 -6.10 -6.84 15.81
C ARG A 84 -6.51 -8.26 16.18
N GLU A 85 -7.68 -8.70 15.74
CA GLU A 85 -8.23 -9.99 16.14
C GLU A 85 -7.64 -11.17 15.35
N ARG A 86 -7.23 -10.94 14.11
CA ARG A 86 -6.88 -12.03 13.18
C ARG A 86 -5.41 -12.02 12.75
N SER A 87 -4.58 -11.10 13.24
CA SER A 87 -3.15 -11.04 12.89
C SER A 87 -2.43 -12.37 13.14
N ALA A 88 -2.64 -12.99 14.30
CA ALA A 88 -2.05 -14.29 14.61
C ALA A 88 -2.43 -15.39 13.59
N GLU A 89 -3.66 -15.34 13.06
CA GLU A 89 -4.11 -16.25 12.00
C GLU A 89 -3.60 -15.84 10.61
N MET A 90 -3.51 -14.54 10.33
CA MET A 90 -3.00 -14.00 9.07
C MET A 90 -1.51 -14.31 8.87
N PHE A 91 -0.77 -14.45 9.98
CA PHE A 91 0.67 -14.68 10.02
C PHE A 91 1.02 -15.98 10.82
N ASP A 92 0.18 -17.03 10.73
CA ASP A 92 0.34 -18.29 11.49
C ASP A 92 1.42 -19.23 10.90
N PRO A 93 2.57 -19.44 11.57
CA PRO A 93 3.70 -20.19 11.02
C PRO A 93 3.35 -21.63 10.58
N ALA A 94 3.66 -21.96 9.33
CA ALA A 94 3.52 -23.27 8.71
C ALA A 94 4.15 -24.37 9.56
N ARG A 95 3.49 -25.52 9.58
CA ARG A 95 3.90 -26.71 10.33
C ARG A 95 5.29 -27.18 9.91
N LEU A 96 6.08 -27.69 10.86
CA LEU A 96 7.49 -28.11 10.71
C LEU A 96 7.84 -28.96 9.47
N ARG A 97 6.91 -29.75 8.94
CA ARG A 97 7.10 -30.58 7.74
C ARG A 97 7.00 -29.81 6.42
N ASP A 98 6.27 -28.70 6.42
CA ASP A 98 5.98 -27.84 5.26
C ASP A 98 6.92 -26.61 5.21
N ARG A 99 7.68 -26.36 6.29
CA ARG A 99 8.76 -25.35 6.42
C ARG A 99 9.95 -25.54 5.49
N VAL A 100 10.02 -26.67 4.78
CA VAL A 100 11.00 -26.88 3.71
C VAL A 100 10.66 -26.04 2.47
N HIS A 101 9.40 -25.57 2.34
CA HIS A 101 8.92 -24.80 1.20
C HIS A 101 8.36 -23.42 1.56
N HIS A 102 7.57 -23.27 2.65
CA HIS A 102 6.95 -21.99 3.05
C HIS A 102 6.81 -21.85 4.58
N LEU A 103 6.81 -20.62 5.11
CA LEU A 103 6.73 -20.31 6.54
C LEU A 103 5.31 -20.13 7.08
N TYR A 104 4.24 -20.07 6.26
CA TYR A 104 2.83 -19.90 6.67
C TYR A 104 1.83 -20.75 5.85
N ASP A 105 0.73 -21.21 6.46
CA ASP A 105 -0.35 -21.99 5.81
C ASP A 105 -1.35 -21.08 5.05
N GLU A 106 -1.84 -21.49 3.87
CA GLU A 106 -2.66 -20.63 2.99
C GLU A 106 -4.11 -20.41 3.45
N GLY A 107 -4.65 -21.40 4.15
CA GLY A 107 -6.09 -21.49 4.45
C GLY A 107 -6.65 -20.34 5.29
N PRO A 108 -5.99 -19.91 6.38
CA PRO A 108 -6.52 -18.85 7.25
C PRO A 108 -6.61 -17.49 6.54
N LEU A 109 -5.53 -17.06 5.87
CA LEU A 109 -5.50 -15.78 5.16
C LEU A 109 -6.50 -15.76 4.00
N GLU A 110 -6.59 -16.85 3.22
CA GLU A 110 -7.61 -16.98 2.18
C GLU A 110 -9.04 -16.85 2.75
N ALA A 111 -9.33 -17.55 3.85
CA ALA A 111 -10.64 -17.48 4.50
C ALA A 111 -10.98 -16.08 4.99
N ILE A 112 -10.01 -15.37 5.57
CA ILE A 112 -10.16 -13.98 6.01
C ILE A 112 -10.45 -13.07 4.82
N LEU A 113 -9.67 -13.16 3.74
CA LEU A 113 -9.86 -12.34 2.54
C LEU A 113 -11.21 -12.61 1.87
N ARG A 114 -11.62 -13.89 1.79
CA ARG A 114 -12.95 -14.28 1.30
C ARG A 114 -14.08 -13.70 2.16
N ALA A 115 -13.94 -13.73 3.49
CA ALA A 115 -14.91 -13.15 4.40
C ALA A 115 -14.98 -11.63 4.27
N GLN A 116 -13.83 -10.96 4.23
CA GLN A 116 -13.71 -9.51 4.08
C GLN A 116 -14.31 -9.04 2.74
N SER A 117 -13.92 -9.65 1.61
CA SER A 117 -14.35 -9.19 0.29
C SER A 117 -15.73 -9.71 -0.12
N GLY A 118 -16.18 -10.80 0.50
CA GLY A 118 -17.23 -11.66 -0.03
C GLY A 118 -16.67 -12.66 -1.06
N PRO A 119 -16.92 -13.98 -0.93
CA PRO A 119 -16.26 -15.00 -1.77
C PRO A 119 -16.57 -14.90 -3.26
N ALA A 120 -17.73 -14.36 -3.62
CA ALA A 120 -18.20 -14.22 -5.00
C ALA A 120 -17.81 -12.89 -5.65
N THR A 121 -17.25 -11.95 -4.88
CA THR A 121 -16.89 -10.62 -5.38
C THR A 121 -15.75 -10.72 -6.39
N ARG A 122 -15.95 -10.13 -7.56
CA ARG A 122 -14.96 -10.06 -8.63
C ARG A 122 -14.20 -8.75 -8.60
N PHE A 123 -13.01 -8.73 -9.17
CA PHE A 123 -12.15 -7.54 -9.21
C PHE A 123 -12.80 -6.37 -9.98
N GLY A 124 -13.63 -6.65 -10.98
CA GLY A 124 -14.44 -5.65 -11.70
C GLY A 124 -15.88 -5.46 -11.19
N SER A 125 -16.18 -5.89 -9.95
CA SER A 125 -17.53 -5.81 -9.38
C SER A 125 -17.96 -4.38 -9.07
N ASP A 126 -19.22 -4.06 -9.35
CA ASP A 126 -19.85 -2.78 -9.01
C ASP A 126 -20.06 -2.58 -7.49
N ARG A 127 -19.69 -3.56 -6.66
CA ARG A 127 -19.58 -3.39 -5.19
C ARG A 127 -18.44 -2.45 -4.80
N LEU A 128 -17.44 -2.26 -5.67
CA LEU A 128 -16.33 -1.34 -5.42
C LEU A 128 -16.80 0.10 -5.66
N LYS A 129 -16.61 0.96 -4.65
CA LYS A 129 -16.93 2.39 -4.67
C LYS A 129 -15.79 3.23 -5.28
N SER A 130 -14.56 2.74 -5.22
CA SER A 130 -13.35 3.39 -5.78
C SER A 130 -12.67 2.47 -6.79
N LEU A 131 -11.93 3.05 -7.75
CA LEU A 131 -11.00 2.27 -8.56
C LEU A 131 -9.98 1.62 -7.62
N LEU A 132 -9.54 0.42 -7.97
CA LEU A 132 -8.62 -0.37 -7.17
C LEU A 132 -7.44 -0.82 -8.02
N MET A 133 -6.23 -0.55 -7.54
CA MET A 133 -4.98 -1.07 -8.09
C MET A 133 -4.34 -2.02 -7.06
N VAL A 134 -3.98 -3.21 -7.50
CA VAL A 134 -3.27 -4.19 -6.69
C VAL A 134 -1.99 -4.57 -7.41
N VAL A 135 -0.85 -4.39 -6.75
CA VAL A 135 0.46 -4.79 -7.30
C VAL A 135 0.72 -6.25 -7.00
N VAL A 136 1.00 -7.06 -8.02
CA VAL A 136 1.48 -8.44 -7.88
C VAL A 136 2.73 -8.63 -8.73
N ARG A 137 3.57 -9.62 -8.40
CA ARG A 137 4.66 -10.06 -9.29
C ARG A 137 4.26 -11.35 -9.98
N ASN A 138 4.27 -11.37 -11.31
CA ASN A 138 4.13 -12.59 -12.07
C ASN A 138 5.49 -13.32 -12.10
N ALA A 139 5.59 -14.41 -11.34
CA ALA A 139 6.80 -15.22 -11.24
C ALA A 139 7.04 -16.04 -12.51
N THR A 140 6.00 -16.38 -13.26
CA THR A 140 6.12 -17.10 -14.54
C THR A 140 6.76 -16.24 -15.63
N THR A 141 6.49 -14.93 -15.64
CA THR A 141 7.03 -13.99 -16.64
C THR A 141 8.07 -13.02 -16.08
N ASP A 142 8.51 -13.26 -14.85
CA ASP A 142 9.47 -12.44 -14.08
C ASP A 142 9.23 -10.92 -14.20
N SER A 143 7.97 -10.50 -14.01
CA SER A 143 7.58 -9.11 -14.24
C SER A 143 6.54 -8.60 -13.24
N PRO A 144 6.58 -7.30 -12.90
CA PRO A 144 5.55 -6.66 -12.07
C PRO A 144 4.25 -6.47 -12.86
N TRP A 145 3.14 -6.76 -12.22
CA TRP A 145 1.79 -6.65 -12.78
C TRP A 145 0.95 -5.76 -11.83
N PRO A 146 0.93 -4.43 -12.03
CA PRO A 146 -0.02 -3.55 -11.36
C PRO A 146 -1.40 -3.74 -12.00
N LEU A 147 -2.24 -4.57 -11.37
CA LEU A 147 -3.57 -4.89 -11.85
C LEU A 147 -4.53 -3.78 -11.42
N SER A 148 -5.29 -3.23 -12.36
CA SER A 148 -6.29 -2.20 -12.09
C SER A 148 -7.68 -2.70 -12.48
N ASN A 149 -8.72 -2.32 -11.74
CA ASN A 149 -10.10 -2.60 -12.13
C ASN A 149 -10.67 -1.59 -13.14
N ASN A 150 -9.86 -0.62 -13.61
CA ASN A 150 -10.23 0.35 -14.64
C ASN A 150 -10.78 -0.36 -15.90
N PRO A 151 -12.06 -0.18 -16.26
CA PRO A 151 -12.68 -0.91 -17.36
C PRO A 151 -12.16 -0.48 -18.73
N ARG A 152 -11.54 0.71 -18.83
CA ARG A 152 -10.98 1.24 -20.07
C ARG A 152 -9.58 0.71 -20.36
N ALA A 153 -8.88 0.20 -19.35
CA ALA A 153 -7.50 -0.29 -19.50
C ALA A 153 -7.43 -1.35 -20.60
N ARG A 154 -6.34 -1.33 -21.39
CA ARG A 154 -6.17 -2.16 -22.59
C ARG A 154 -6.52 -3.64 -22.38
N PHE A 155 -6.06 -4.22 -21.28
CA PHE A 155 -6.26 -5.64 -20.96
C PHE A 155 -7.63 -5.94 -20.32
N ASN A 156 -8.31 -4.93 -19.78
CA ASN A 156 -9.64 -5.07 -19.21
C ASN A 156 -10.76 -4.86 -20.23
N ALA A 157 -10.49 -4.12 -21.30
CA ALA A 157 -11.44 -3.81 -22.36
C ALA A 157 -11.74 -4.99 -23.30
N VAL A 158 -11.03 -6.11 -23.17
CA VAL A 158 -11.16 -7.28 -24.05
C VAL A 158 -11.81 -8.44 -23.28
N ALA A 159 -13.03 -8.82 -23.70
CA ALA A 159 -13.81 -9.90 -23.11
C ALA A 159 -13.03 -11.23 -23.10
N GLY A 160 -13.08 -11.95 -21.97
CA GLY A 160 -12.38 -13.23 -21.80
C GLY A 160 -10.88 -13.14 -21.53
N SER A 161 -10.32 -11.92 -21.47
CA SER A 161 -8.89 -11.70 -21.15
C SER A 161 -8.63 -10.86 -19.90
N ALA A 162 -9.69 -10.34 -19.29
CA ALA A 162 -9.60 -9.33 -18.26
C ALA A 162 -9.32 -9.93 -16.86
N PRO A 163 -8.34 -9.41 -16.12
CA PRO A 163 -8.21 -9.59 -14.67
C PRO A 163 -9.49 -9.26 -13.88
N LEU A 164 -10.43 -8.52 -14.48
CA LEU A 164 -11.70 -8.10 -13.87
C LEU A 164 -12.57 -9.28 -13.39
N ASP A 165 -12.51 -10.43 -14.06
CA ASP A 165 -13.32 -11.62 -13.72
C ASP A 165 -12.70 -12.47 -12.60
N LEU A 166 -11.45 -12.16 -12.21
CA LEU A 166 -10.80 -12.83 -11.09
C LEU A 166 -11.55 -12.54 -9.79
N PRO A 167 -11.64 -13.52 -8.87
CA PRO A 167 -12.10 -13.25 -7.52
C PRO A 167 -11.24 -12.18 -6.85
N LEU A 168 -11.86 -11.18 -6.22
CA LEU A 168 -11.15 -10.08 -5.58
C LEU A 168 -10.19 -10.59 -4.48
N TRP A 169 -10.66 -11.52 -3.64
CA TRP A 169 -9.83 -12.14 -2.61
C TRP A 169 -8.57 -12.80 -3.19
N GLN A 170 -8.65 -13.35 -4.42
CA GLN A 170 -7.54 -14.06 -5.05
C GLN A 170 -6.49 -13.08 -5.56
N VAL A 171 -6.92 -11.97 -6.16
CA VAL A 171 -6.01 -10.89 -6.60
C VAL A 171 -5.26 -10.30 -5.40
N VAL A 172 -5.96 -10.09 -4.29
CA VAL A 172 -5.35 -9.59 -3.05
C VAL A 172 -4.40 -10.63 -2.44
N ARG A 173 -4.79 -11.91 -2.37
CA ARG A 173 -3.95 -13.01 -1.87
C ARG A 173 -2.65 -13.17 -2.67
N ALA A 174 -2.71 -12.98 -3.99
CA ALA A 174 -1.53 -12.97 -4.85
C ALA A 174 -0.57 -11.84 -4.49
N SER A 175 -1.10 -10.66 -4.14
CA SER A 175 -0.29 -9.51 -3.70
C SER A 175 0.39 -9.72 -2.36
N THR A 176 -0.13 -10.60 -1.50
CA THR A 176 0.41 -10.89 -0.16
C THR A 176 1.22 -12.18 -0.11
N ALA A 177 1.45 -12.83 -1.25
CA ALA A 177 2.15 -14.11 -1.36
C ALA A 177 3.67 -13.95 -1.21
N ALA A 178 4.13 -13.44 -0.06
CA ALA A 178 5.53 -13.08 0.15
C ALA A 178 6.41 -14.33 0.04
N PRO A 179 7.45 -14.34 -0.82
CA PRO A 179 8.34 -15.49 -0.94
C PRO A 179 8.92 -15.88 0.42
N VAL A 180 9.11 -17.19 0.63
CA VAL A 180 9.48 -17.79 1.93
C VAL A 180 8.35 -17.77 2.95
N TYR A 181 7.48 -16.76 2.97
CA TYR A 181 6.37 -16.65 3.91
C TYR A 181 5.13 -17.42 3.46
N PHE A 182 4.63 -17.18 2.25
CA PHE A 182 3.43 -17.81 1.72
C PHE A 182 3.72 -18.52 0.39
N PRO A 183 2.93 -19.54 0.00
CA PRO A 183 3.03 -20.11 -1.32
C PRO A 183 2.55 -19.15 -2.41
N PRO A 184 3.08 -19.29 -3.65
CA PRO A 184 2.62 -18.52 -4.80
C PRO A 184 1.15 -18.80 -5.13
N GLU A 185 0.43 -17.75 -5.56
CA GLU A 185 -0.97 -17.84 -5.96
C GLU A 185 -1.07 -18.18 -7.46
N ARG A 186 -1.91 -19.17 -7.80
CA ARG A 186 -2.19 -19.52 -9.21
C ARG A 186 -3.42 -18.78 -9.70
N MET A 187 -3.25 -17.91 -10.70
CA MET A 187 -4.38 -17.23 -11.34
C MET A 187 -4.40 -17.47 -12.85
N ARG A 188 -5.62 -17.61 -13.38
CA ARG A 188 -5.85 -17.76 -14.82
C ARG A 188 -6.25 -16.42 -15.44
N VAL A 189 -5.39 -15.86 -16.28
CA VAL A 189 -5.60 -14.57 -16.96
C VAL A 189 -5.46 -14.78 -18.46
N GLY A 190 -6.43 -14.31 -19.26
CA GLY A 190 -6.36 -14.51 -20.72
C GLY A 190 -6.37 -15.96 -21.17
N GLY A 191 -7.00 -16.85 -20.38
CA GLY A 191 -7.04 -18.29 -20.67
C GLY A 191 -5.74 -19.04 -20.33
N GLN A 192 -4.68 -18.35 -19.91
CA GLN A 192 -3.41 -18.93 -19.49
C GLN A 192 -3.25 -18.89 -17.96
N GLU A 193 -2.59 -19.90 -17.39
CA GLU A 193 -2.26 -19.93 -15.97
C GLU A 193 -0.88 -19.33 -15.71
N TYR A 194 -0.79 -18.54 -14.64
CA TYR A 194 0.43 -17.91 -14.17
C TYR A 194 0.57 -18.10 -12.66
N LEU A 195 1.82 -18.08 -12.19
CA LEU A 195 2.16 -18.05 -10.78
C LEU A 195 2.46 -16.62 -10.35
N PHE A 196 1.84 -16.19 -9.26
CA PHE A 196 2.02 -14.85 -8.71
C PHE A 196 2.59 -14.91 -7.29
N VAL A 197 3.44 -13.95 -6.98
CA VAL A 197 4.00 -13.72 -5.65
C VAL A 197 3.81 -12.25 -5.25
N ASP A 198 4.15 -11.93 -4.01
CA ASP A 198 3.95 -10.61 -3.42
C ASP A 198 4.51 -9.47 -4.30
N GLY A 199 3.71 -8.41 -4.45
CA GLY A 199 4.06 -7.24 -5.23
C GLY A 199 5.19 -6.41 -4.63
N GLY A 200 5.47 -6.56 -3.34
CA GLY A 200 6.59 -5.95 -2.64
C GLY A 200 7.94 -6.42 -3.20
N VAL A 201 8.00 -7.60 -3.82
CA VAL A 201 9.20 -8.09 -4.53
C VAL A 201 9.29 -7.47 -5.94
N THR A 202 8.93 -6.21 -6.07
CA THR A 202 9.01 -5.40 -7.29
C THR A 202 9.44 -3.97 -6.93
N GLY A 203 9.61 -3.10 -7.93
CA GLY A 203 9.87 -1.68 -7.70
C GLY A 203 8.67 -0.86 -7.17
N PHE A 204 7.59 -1.53 -6.75
CA PHE A 204 6.30 -0.90 -6.43
C PHE A 204 5.78 -1.28 -5.03
N ASN A 205 6.68 -1.49 -4.05
CA ASN A 205 6.23 -1.67 -2.67
C ASN A 205 5.50 -0.43 -2.13
N ASN A 206 5.97 0.77 -2.50
CA ASN A 206 5.17 2.00 -2.49
C ASN A 206 4.57 2.18 -3.91
N PRO A 207 3.25 2.02 -4.09
CA PRO A 207 2.64 2.10 -5.41
C PRO A 207 2.29 3.53 -5.87
N ALA A 208 2.68 4.58 -5.13
CA ALA A 208 2.20 5.95 -5.33
C ALA A 208 2.45 6.51 -6.75
N PHE A 209 3.70 6.52 -7.20
CA PHE A 209 4.00 7.09 -8.52
C PHE A 209 3.41 6.22 -9.65
N GLN A 210 3.43 4.90 -9.49
CA GLN A 210 2.76 3.99 -10.43
C GLN A 210 1.25 4.25 -10.52
N LEU A 211 0.59 4.54 -9.39
CA LEU A 211 -0.84 4.89 -9.34
C LEU A 211 -1.11 6.19 -10.11
N PHE A 212 -0.26 7.20 -9.95
CA PHE A 212 -0.30 8.44 -10.74
C PHE A 212 -0.17 8.17 -12.24
N LEU A 213 0.82 7.36 -12.66
CA LEU A 213 1.00 7.00 -14.07
C LEU A 213 -0.23 6.28 -14.63
N MET A 214 -0.84 5.39 -13.85
CA MET A 214 -2.05 4.67 -14.27
C MET A 214 -3.29 5.54 -14.35
N ALA A 215 -3.38 6.60 -13.54
CA ALA A 215 -4.46 7.57 -13.59
C ALA A 215 -4.34 8.53 -14.80
N THR A 216 -3.13 8.84 -15.25
CA THR A 216 -2.89 10.00 -16.13
C THR A 216 -2.40 9.64 -17.53
N LEU A 217 -1.62 8.57 -17.71
CA LEU A 217 -1.08 8.23 -19.03
C LEU A 217 -2.17 7.72 -20.00
N ASP A 218 -2.04 8.13 -21.26
CA ASP A 218 -2.98 7.81 -22.35
C ASP A 218 -3.20 6.29 -22.54
N ARG A 219 -2.15 5.49 -22.32
CA ARG A 219 -2.20 4.03 -22.50
C ARG A 219 -3.05 3.31 -21.46
N TYR A 220 -3.25 3.90 -20.28
CA TYR A 220 -4.18 3.39 -19.27
C TYR A 220 -5.60 3.92 -19.47
N ARG A 221 -5.80 4.93 -20.32
CA ARG A 221 -7.11 5.41 -20.80
C ARG A 221 -8.04 5.97 -19.71
N LEU A 222 -7.51 6.32 -18.54
CA LEU A 222 -8.19 7.19 -17.58
C LEU A 222 -7.97 8.66 -17.97
N CYS A 223 -6.73 9.03 -18.28
CA CYS A 223 -6.36 10.36 -18.77
C CYS A 223 -6.86 11.49 -17.84
N TRP A 224 -6.84 11.27 -16.52
CA TRP A 224 -7.29 12.29 -15.59
C TRP A 224 -6.39 13.54 -15.66
N PRO A 225 -6.96 14.75 -15.50
CA PRO A 225 -6.19 15.99 -15.54
C PRO A 225 -5.07 16.01 -14.50
N THR A 226 -3.98 16.72 -14.83
CA THR A 226 -2.84 16.94 -13.94
C THR A 226 -2.73 18.41 -13.58
N GLY A 227 -2.37 18.68 -12.33
CA GLY A 227 -2.27 20.00 -11.74
C GLY A 227 -2.36 19.91 -10.23
N VAL A 228 -1.76 20.86 -9.52
CA VAL A 228 -1.78 20.91 -8.05
C VAL A 228 -3.18 21.10 -7.47
N ASP A 229 -4.10 21.65 -8.25
CA ASP A 229 -5.52 21.84 -7.87
C ASP A 229 -6.44 20.76 -8.48
N ASP A 230 -5.93 19.95 -9.40
CA ASP A 230 -6.70 18.97 -10.17
C ASP A 230 -6.48 17.52 -9.68
N LEU A 231 -5.34 17.23 -9.04
CA LEU A 231 -4.98 15.88 -8.63
C LEU A 231 -4.25 15.88 -7.28
N LEU A 232 -4.81 15.13 -6.33
CA LEU A 232 -4.20 14.82 -5.04
C LEU A 232 -3.70 13.37 -5.03
N LEU A 233 -2.49 13.14 -4.53
CA LEU A 233 -1.96 11.82 -4.24
C LEU A 233 -1.52 11.75 -2.78
N VAL A 234 -2.25 10.98 -1.97
CA VAL A 234 -1.89 10.65 -0.59
C VAL A 234 -1.23 9.28 -0.58
N SER A 235 -0.06 9.17 0.01
CA SER A 235 0.68 7.91 0.19
C SER A 235 0.84 7.62 1.68
N VAL A 236 0.46 6.43 2.12
CA VAL A 236 0.55 6.02 3.53
C VAL A 236 1.48 4.81 3.67
N GLY A 237 2.51 4.98 4.49
CA GLY A 237 3.55 3.99 4.70
C GLY A 237 3.25 3.00 5.81
N THR A 238 4.07 1.95 5.87
CA THR A 238 4.08 0.94 6.93
C THR A 238 5.28 1.11 7.87
N GLY A 239 5.96 2.26 7.80
CA GLY A 239 7.21 2.54 8.49
C GLY A 239 8.44 2.01 7.74
N THR A 240 9.49 2.83 7.64
CA THR A 240 10.77 2.39 7.10
C THR A 240 11.66 1.80 8.19
N THR A 241 12.40 0.75 7.85
CA THR A 241 13.32 0.07 8.79
C THR A 241 14.73 0.19 8.26
N GLU A 242 15.26 1.40 8.35
CA GLU A 242 16.68 1.62 8.14
C GLU A 242 17.42 1.09 9.37
N ARG A 243 18.49 0.32 9.12
CA ARG A 243 19.28 -0.29 10.19
C ARG A 243 20.70 0.25 10.08
N ASP A 244 21.04 1.15 11.00
CA ASP A 244 22.43 1.52 11.25
C ASP A 244 23.15 0.30 11.83
N ARG A 245 24.15 -0.19 11.11
CA ARG A 245 24.93 -1.39 11.44
C ARG A 245 26.41 -1.05 11.45
N ASP A 246 26.77 -0.17 12.38
CA ASP A 246 28.13 0.36 12.55
C ASP A 246 29.16 -0.73 12.93
N ASP A 247 28.70 -1.91 13.31
CA ASP A 247 29.50 -3.07 13.75
C ASP A 247 29.72 -4.12 12.66
N LEU A 248 29.19 -3.94 11.46
CA LEU A 248 29.35 -4.89 10.35
C LEU A 248 30.82 -5.04 9.93
N THR A 249 31.28 -6.29 9.85
CA THR A 249 32.61 -6.62 9.31
C THR A 249 32.52 -7.36 7.98
N GLU A 250 33.63 -7.39 7.23
CA GLU A 250 33.73 -8.16 5.98
C GLU A 250 33.39 -9.66 6.18
N ALA A 251 33.68 -10.21 7.35
CA ALA A 251 33.40 -11.61 7.68
C ALA A 251 31.90 -11.90 7.84
N ASP A 252 31.10 -10.88 8.19
CA ASP A 252 29.66 -11.01 8.35
C ASP A 252 28.93 -11.02 6.99
N MET A 253 29.53 -10.48 5.94
CA MET A 253 28.95 -10.36 4.59
C MET A 253 29.06 -11.64 3.76
N HIS A 254 28.66 -12.77 4.33
CA HIS A 254 28.60 -14.05 3.63
C HIS A 254 27.29 -14.22 2.86
N LEU A 255 27.18 -15.30 2.07
CA LEU A 255 26.01 -15.55 1.21
C LEU A 255 24.67 -15.56 1.98
N GLY A 256 24.68 -16.09 3.21
CA GLY A 256 23.50 -16.09 4.09
C GLY A 256 23.06 -14.69 4.49
N TYR A 257 24.01 -13.82 4.83
CA TYR A 257 23.73 -12.40 5.10
C TYR A 257 23.10 -11.71 3.89
N HIS A 258 23.70 -11.86 2.70
CA HIS A 258 23.16 -11.26 1.47
C HIS A 258 21.76 -11.77 1.14
N ALA A 259 21.50 -13.06 1.33
CA ALA A 259 20.17 -13.63 1.11
C ALA A 259 19.12 -13.05 2.05
N ALA A 260 19.48 -12.72 3.29
CA ALA A 260 18.58 -12.15 4.28
C ALA A 260 18.36 -10.63 4.09
N THR A 261 19.37 -9.88 3.65
CA THR A 261 19.32 -8.40 3.64
C THR A 261 19.01 -7.79 2.28
N THR A 262 19.42 -8.41 1.17
CA THR A 262 19.23 -7.84 -0.18
C THR A 262 17.76 -7.61 -0.53
N PRO A 263 16.81 -8.54 -0.26
CA PRO A 263 15.40 -8.31 -0.57
C PRO A 263 14.82 -7.10 0.16
N ILE A 264 15.12 -6.95 1.46
CA ILE A 264 14.65 -5.83 2.28
C ILE A 264 15.29 -4.51 1.81
N ALA A 265 16.57 -4.53 1.45
CA ALA A 265 17.27 -3.37 0.91
C ALA A 265 16.66 -2.90 -0.42
N LEU A 266 16.34 -3.84 -1.32
CA LEU A 266 15.67 -3.52 -2.59
C LEU A 266 14.25 -2.99 -2.39
N ILE A 267 13.49 -3.56 -1.45
CA ILE A 267 12.17 -3.05 -1.07
C ILE A 267 12.29 -1.61 -0.56
N THR A 268 13.20 -1.36 0.38
CA THR A 268 13.41 -0.03 0.98
C THR A 268 13.85 0.99 -0.07
N SER A 269 14.81 0.61 -0.92
CA SER A 269 15.25 1.44 -2.05
C SER A 269 14.11 1.74 -3.01
N SER A 270 13.23 0.78 -3.30
CA SER A 270 12.07 1.02 -4.15
C SER A 270 11.07 1.99 -3.53
N VAL A 271 10.84 1.93 -2.22
CA VAL A 271 9.95 2.86 -1.50
C VAL A 271 10.50 4.28 -1.58
N ALA A 272 11.79 4.46 -1.27
CA ALA A 272 12.47 5.74 -1.35
C ALA A 272 12.46 6.32 -2.78
N GLN A 273 12.68 5.48 -3.79
CA GLN A 273 12.65 5.91 -5.19
C GLN A 273 11.25 6.35 -5.63
N GLN A 274 10.19 5.63 -5.26
CA GLN A 274 8.82 5.99 -5.60
C GLN A 274 8.37 7.29 -4.89
N ASP A 275 8.78 7.48 -3.63
CA ASP A 275 8.55 8.71 -2.89
C ASP A 275 9.31 9.90 -3.53
N LEU A 276 10.60 9.74 -3.80
CA LEU A 276 11.40 10.74 -4.51
C LEU A 276 10.76 11.19 -5.83
N LEU A 277 10.31 10.24 -6.66
CA LEU A 277 9.61 10.56 -7.91
C LEU A 277 8.31 11.36 -7.64
N CYS A 278 7.56 11.02 -6.59
CA CYS A 278 6.37 11.78 -6.24
C CYS A 278 6.70 13.22 -5.82
N ARG A 279 7.77 13.44 -5.04
CA ARG A 279 8.18 14.79 -4.60
C ARG A 279 8.83 15.62 -5.70
N VAL A 280 9.49 14.98 -6.67
CA VAL A 280 10.09 15.66 -7.83
C VAL A 280 9.05 16.12 -8.84
N PHE A 281 7.99 15.34 -9.05
CA PHE A 281 6.94 15.64 -10.03
C PHE A 281 5.69 16.29 -9.44
N GLY A 282 5.48 16.20 -8.12
CA GLY A 282 4.35 16.77 -7.41
C GLY A 282 4.76 17.81 -6.38
N ARG A 283 3.83 18.68 -5.98
CA ARG A 283 4.03 19.61 -4.87
C ARG A 283 3.90 18.83 -3.57
N CYS A 284 5.02 18.51 -2.93
CA CYS A 284 5.04 17.82 -1.64
C CYS A 284 4.66 18.79 -0.51
N LEU A 285 3.64 18.43 0.28
CA LEU A 285 3.20 19.19 1.46
C LEU A 285 3.69 18.58 2.77
N CYS A 286 3.92 17.26 2.80
CA CYS A 286 4.29 16.55 4.00
C CYS A 286 4.99 15.23 3.63
N GLY A 287 6.04 14.89 4.37
CA GLY A 287 6.76 13.64 4.27
C GLY A 287 7.99 13.62 5.17
N PRO A 288 8.52 12.43 5.53
CA PRO A 288 9.80 12.33 6.22
C PRO A 288 10.94 12.78 5.32
N THR A 289 12.13 13.00 5.88
CA THR A 289 13.37 13.16 5.11
C THR A 289 13.62 11.92 4.25
N ILE A 290 14.02 12.09 3.00
CA ILE A 290 14.39 11.00 2.09
C ILE A 290 15.82 10.54 2.38
N ASP A 291 16.77 11.48 2.32
CA ASP A 291 18.18 11.26 2.62
C ASP A 291 18.86 12.60 2.95
N ASP A 292 20.14 12.56 3.36
CA ASP A 292 20.91 13.73 3.79
C ASP A 292 21.28 14.70 2.65
N GLU A 293 21.28 14.26 1.39
CA GLU A 293 21.62 15.11 0.23
C GLU A 293 20.38 15.84 -0.30
N VAL A 294 19.29 15.12 -0.44
CA VAL A 294 18.03 15.59 -1.02
C VAL A 294 17.12 16.26 0.02
N GLY A 295 17.21 15.85 1.28
CA GLY A 295 16.33 16.35 2.34
C GLY A 295 14.90 15.81 2.20
N ASP A 296 13.89 16.65 2.43
CA ASP A 296 12.48 16.29 2.35
C ASP A 296 11.79 16.74 1.04
N LEU A 297 12.41 17.61 0.24
CA LEU A 297 11.79 18.21 -0.95
C LEU A 297 10.40 18.84 -0.73
N ILE A 298 10.04 19.19 0.50
CA ILE A 298 8.80 19.92 0.79
C ILE A 298 8.92 21.31 0.20
N ASP A 299 7.88 21.75 -0.51
CA ASP A 299 7.84 23.03 -1.23
C ASP A 299 9.01 23.27 -2.20
N SER A 300 9.62 22.19 -2.70
CA SER A 300 10.69 22.28 -3.69
C SER A 300 10.17 22.73 -5.06
N ALA A 301 11.05 23.35 -5.84
CA ALA A 301 10.74 23.79 -7.19
C ALA A 301 10.51 22.57 -8.11
N PRO A 302 9.54 22.63 -9.04
CA PRO A 302 9.29 21.55 -9.99
C PRO A 302 10.52 21.31 -10.89
N LEU A 303 10.78 20.05 -11.25
CA LEU A 303 11.82 19.70 -12.22
C LEU A 303 11.49 20.23 -13.65
N GLY A 304 10.21 20.46 -13.95
CA GLY A 304 9.73 21.01 -15.21
C GLY A 304 8.94 22.32 -15.01
N ASP A 305 8.07 22.66 -15.96
CA ASP A 305 7.35 23.94 -15.96
C ASP A 305 6.36 24.09 -14.78
N ARG A 306 5.89 22.97 -14.22
CA ARG A 306 4.92 22.95 -13.11
C ARG A 306 4.91 21.60 -12.39
N ASN A 307 4.41 21.61 -11.17
CA ASN A 307 4.03 20.39 -10.44
C ASN A 307 2.77 19.75 -11.04
N LEU A 308 2.76 18.43 -11.15
CA LEU A 308 1.71 17.66 -11.84
C LEU A 308 0.56 17.22 -10.93
N PHE A 309 0.75 17.28 -9.61
CA PHE A 309 -0.23 16.93 -8.58
C PHE A 309 0.22 17.49 -7.23
N THR A 310 -0.70 17.57 -6.27
CA THR A 310 -0.38 17.75 -4.85
C THR A 310 -0.06 16.39 -4.24
N TYR A 311 1.03 16.30 -3.47
CA TYR A 311 1.53 15.06 -2.90
C TYR A 311 1.70 15.15 -1.39
N VAL A 312 1.34 14.07 -0.71
CA VAL A 312 1.45 13.92 0.74
C VAL A 312 1.92 12.51 1.05
N ARG A 313 2.94 12.39 1.90
CA ARG A 313 3.47 11.11 2.39
C ARG A 313 3.35 11.04 3.91
N TYR A 314 2.49 10.17 4.40
CA TYR A 314 2.40 9.86 5.83
C TYR A 314 3.19 8.60 6.14
N ASP A 315 4.39 8.77 6.68
CA ASP A 315 5.26 7.67 7.05
C ASP A 315 6.30 8.09 8.10
N THR A 316 6.95 7.12 8.71
CA THR A 316 8.01 7.35 9.69
C THR A 316 9.03 6.23 9.69
N PRO A 317 10.33 6.54 9.87
CA PRO A 317 11.28 5.53 10.28
C PRO A 317 10.86 4.89 11.61
N LEU A 318 11.05 3.58 11.71
CA LEU A 318 10.86 2.76 12.92
C LEU A 318 12.18 2.41 13.60
N ASP A 319 13.26 3.09 13.21
CA ASP A 319 14.52 3.09 13.96
C ASP A 319 14.38 3.88 15.28
N ARG A 320 15.44 3.84 16.11
CA ARG A 320 15.48 4.55 17.40
C ARG A 320 15.19 6.05 17.25
N ARG A 321 15.77 6.71 16.24
CA ARG A 321 15.56 8.16 16.01
C ARG A 321 14.11 8.45 15.63
N GLY A 322 13.51 7.61 14.80
CA GLY A 322 12.11 7.70 14.40
C GLY A 322 11.15 7.52 15.56
N LEU A 323 11.34 6.47 16.37
CA LEU A 323 10.53 6.22 17.55
C LEU A 323 10.70 7.32 18.62
N ASP A 324 11.90 7.86 18.80
CA ASP A 324 12.15 8.99 19.70
C ASP A 324 11.41 10.25 19.25
N ARG A 325 11.38 10.52 17.93
CA ARG A 325 10.58 11.62 17.40
C ARG A 325 9.11 11.43 17.76
N LEU A 326 8.59 10.21 17.74
CA LEU A 326 7.20 9.91 18.13
C LEU A 326 6.97 9.90 19.65
N GLY A 327 8.01 10.13 20.47
CA GLY A 327 7.92 10.07 21.93
C GLY A 327 7.79 8.65 22.49
N LEU A 328 8.17 7.62 21.70
CA LEU A 328 8.06 6.20 22.04
C LEU A 328 9.41 5.63 22.48
N TYR A 329 9.95 6.17 23.57
CA TYR A 329 11.26 5.79 24.11
C TYR A 329 11.32 4.35 24.64
N ASP A 330 10.16 3.79 24.99
CA ASP A 330 9.99 2.44 25.54
C ASP A 330 9.82 1.35 24.48
N VAL A 331 9.58 1.73 23.22
CA VAL A 331 9.40 0.79 22.11
C VAL A 331 10.75 0.46 21.50
N GLU A 332 11.06 -0.82 21.41
CA GLU A 332 12.31 -1.30 20.79
C GLU A 332 12.19 -1.33 19.26
N PRO A 333 13.14 -0.77 18.49
CA PRO A 333 13.09 -0.75 17.02
C PRO A 333 12.91 -2.13 16.39
N ASP A 334 13.64 -3.14 16.88
CA ASP A 334 13.57 -4.50 16.33
C ASP A 334 12.23 -5.17 16.60
N ALA A 335 11.52 -4.78 17.66
CA ALA A 335 10.22 -5.31 18.01
C ALA A 335 9.13 -4.88 17.01
N VAL A 336 9.23 -3.66 16.46
CA VAL A 336 8.23 -3.10 15.52
C VAL A 336 8.70 -3.11 14.06
N GLY A 337 9.97 -3.38 13.81
CA GLY A 337 10.54 -3.41 12.46
C GLY A 337 10.25 -4.69 11.67
N ALA A 338 9.94 -5.80 12.35
CA ALA A 338 9.69 -7.08 11.67
C ALA A 338 8.32 -7.09 10.94
N ILE A 339 8.30 -7.73 9.77
CA ILE A 339 7.10 -7.86 8.91
C ILE A 339 6.02 -8.74 9.57
N ASP A 340 6.43 -9.58 10.52
CA ASP A 340 5.63 -10.54 11.28
C ASP A 340 5.66 -10.28 12.81
N ALA A 341 5.89 -9.02 13.21
CA ALA A 341 5.83 -8.53 14.60
C ALA A 341 4.42 -8.58 15.24
N VAL A 342 3.73 -9.72 15.16
CA VAL A 342 2.36 -9.89 15.65
C VAL A 342 2.23 -9.60 17.15
N ASP A 343 3.24 -9.99 17.93
CA ASP A 343 3.27 -9.78 19.38
C ASP A 343 3.42 -8.29 19.77
N HIS A 344 3.77 -7.41 18.82
CA HIS A 344 3.99 -5.98 19.03
C HIS A 344 2.94 -5.10 18.31
N ILE A 345 1.76 -5.66 18.04
CA ILE A 345 0.68 -4.94 17.37
C ILE A 345 0.23 -3.68 18.12
N ASP A 346 0.27 -3.71 19.44
CA ASP A 346 -0.10 -2.57 20.27
C ASP A 346 0.94 -1.43 20.16
N ASP A 347 2.23 -1.77 20.08
CA ASP A 347 3.29 -0.78 19.87
C ASP A 347 3.25 -0.19 18.46
N LEU A 348 2.99 -1.02 17.43
CA LEU A 348 2.73 -0.54 16.06
C LEU A 348 1.53 0.41 16.01
N SER A 349 0.47 0.09 16.76
CA SER A 349 -0.73 0.89 16.86
C SER A 349 -0.47 2.21 17.63
N ARG A 350 0.36 2.19 18.68
CA ARG A 350 0.85 3.40 19.36
C ARG A 350 1.67 4.28 18.42
N ALA A 351 2.60 3.70 17.66
CA ALA A 351 3.41 4.41 16.67
C ALA A 351 2.53 5.04 15.57
N GLY A 352 1.55 4.31 15.05
CA GLY A 352 0.61 4.85 14.07
C GLY A 352 -0.23 6.01 14.60
N ARG A 353 -0.74 5.94 15.84
CA ARG A 353 -1.45 7.07 16.46
C ARG A 353 -0.54 8.28 16.66
N ALA A 354 0.66 8.07 17.21
CA ALA A 354 1.63 9.14 17.44
C ALA A 354 2.08 9.80 16.13
N LEU A 355 2.22 9.03 15.05
CA LEU A 355 2.47 9.56 13.72
C LEU A 355 1.27 10.38 13.24
N ALA A 356 0.07 9.80 13.30
CA ALA A 356 -1.16 10.43 12.82
C ALA A 356 -1.40 11.81 13.48
N ASP A 357 -1.23 11.91 14.79
CA ASP A 357 -1.39 13.15 15.55
C ASP A 357 -0.40 14.25 15.15
N ARG A 358 0.70 13.90 14.46
CA ARG A 358 1.74 14.86 14.05
C ARG A 358 1.68 15.25 12.59
N VAL A 359 1.26 14.35 11.71
CA VAL A 359 1.39 14.54 10.25
C VAL A 359 0.06 14.58 9.51
N VAL A 360 -0.99 13.98 10.05
CA VAL A 360 -2.30 14.03 9.40
C VAL A 360 -2.90 15.40 9.69
N ASP A 361 -3.15 16.12 8.60
CA ASP A 361 -3.76 17.45 8.61
C ASP A 361 -4.85 17.48 7.55
N VAL A 362 -6.02 17.98 7.94
CA VAL A 362 -7.19 18.07 7.07
C VAL A 362 -6.93 19.03 5.91
N ASP A 363 -6.08 20.04 6.09
CA ASP A 363 -5.74 21.02 5.06
C ASP A 363 -4.99 20.38 3.88
N HIS A 364 -4.39 19.20 4.07
CA HIS A 364 -3.79 18.41 2.99
C HIS A 364 -4.84 17.84 2.02
N VAL A 365 -6.08 17.65 2.47
CA VAL A 365 -7.14 16.98 1.69
C VAL A 365 -8.36 17.88 1.45
N ALA A 366 -8.66 18.83 2.35
CA ALA A 366 -9.80 19.73 2.28
C ALA A 366 -9.96 20.53 0.98
N PRO A 367 -8.89 21.01 0.30
CA PRO A 367 -9.02 21.65 -1.02
C PRO A 367 -9.62 20.71 -2.08
N PHE A 368 -9.59 19.42 -1.80
CA PHE A 368 -10.16 18.34 -2.57
C PHE A 368 -11.28 17.66 -1.76
N LEU A 369 -12.15 18.32 -1.02
CA LEU A 369 -13.39 17.69 -0.54
C LEU A 369 -14.58 18.36 -1.22
#